data_AF-A0A382LYG0-F1
#
_entry.id   AF-A0A382LYG0-F1
#
_cell.length_a   1.000
_cell.length_b   1.000
_cell.length_c   1.000
_cell.angle_alpha   90.00
_cell.angle_beta   90.00
_cell.angle_gamma   90.00
#
_symmetry.space_group_name_H-M   'P 1'
#
loop_
_entity.id
_entity.type
_entity.pdbx_description
1 polymer ?
#
loop_
_entity_poly.entity_id
_entity_poly.type
_entity_poly.pdbx_seq_one_letter_code
_entity_poly.pdbx_strand_id
1 'polypeptide(L)'
;MKINLAIIGAGRIGKVHARAINNNPIANLVFIYDLDETSAKNFASEFNCMVSNIDSIKNDSQIDAVVICSPTDTHIQLINIFSSAKKAIFCEKPLDLDIAKVKNCLKVLKENKTPFMIGFNRRFDPHFQSLKNSLKQGEIG
;
A
#
# COMPACT_ATOMS: atom_id res chain seq x y z
N MET A 1 18.18 -0.03 9.15
CA MET A 1 17.52 -1.17 8.47
C MET A 1 16.48 -0.59 7.53
N LYS A 2 16.42 -1.00 6.26
CA LYS A 2 15.40 -0.53 5.31
C LYS A 2 14.21 -1.49 5.34
N ILE A 3 13.01 -0.96 5.14
CA ILE A 3 11.78 -1.73 4.96
C ILE A 3 11.66 -2.10 3.48
N ASN A 4 11.63 -3.40 3.19
CA ASN A 4 11.47 -3.94 1.85
C ASN A 4 9.99 -4.02 1.47
N LEU A 5 9.66 -3.37 0.36
CA LEU A 5 8.30 -3.16 -0.11
C LEU A 5 8.09 -3.81 -1.48
N ALA A 6 6.87 -4.31 -1.69
CA ALA A 6 6.37 -4.67 -3.01
C ALA A 6 5.15 -3.81 -3.38
N ILE A 7 5.10 -3.33 -4.62
CA ILE A 7 3.91 -2.63 -5.16
C ILE A 7 3.06 -3.64 -5.94
N ILE A 8 1.75 -3.57 -5.75
CA ILE A 8 0.75 -4.36 -6.48
C ILE A 8 -0.08 -3.39 -7.32
N GLY A 9 0.22 -3.27 -8.61
CA GLY A 9 -0.40 -2.34 -9.56
C GLY A 9 0.59 -1.29 -10.09
N ALA A 10 0.90 -1.39 -11.38
CA ALA A 10 1.82 -0.52 -12.12
C ALA A 10 1.15 0.76 -12.69
N GLY A 11 -0.12 0.99 -12.35
CA GLY A 11 -0.87 2.17 -12.77
C GLY A 11 -0.32 3.49 -12.21
N ARG A 12 -0.96 4.60 -12.58
CA ARG A 12 -0.50 5.97 -12.24
C ARG A 12 -0.20 6.16 -10.75
N ILE A 13 -1.07 5.66 -9.86
CA ILE A 13 -0.88 5.83 -8.41
C ILE A 13 0.25 4.95 -7.88
N GLY A 14 0.44 3.74 -8.42
CA GLY A 14 1.59 2.89 -8.11
C GLY A 14 2.91 3.59 -8.43
N LYS A 15 2.98 4.31 -9.57
CA LYS A 15 4.17 5.10 -9.94
C LYS A 15 4.45 6.24 -8.96
N VAL A 16 3.40 6.90 -8.46
CA VAL A 16 3.55 7.95 -7.44
C VAL A 16 4.14 7.37 -6.15
N HIS A 17 3.63 6.22 -5.71
CA HIS A 17 4.16 5.54 -4.52
C HIS A 17 5.59 5.04 -4.73
N ALA A 18 5.93 4.49 -5.90
CA ALA A 18 7.30 4.09 -6.22
C ALA A 18 8.30 5.24 -6.12
N ARG A 19 7.94 6.43 -6.65
CA ARG A 19 8.77 7.64 -6.51
C ARG A 19 8.94 8.03 -5.04
N ALA A 20 7.87 7.97 -4.26
CA ALA A 20 7.93 8.27 -2.83
C ALA A 20 8.83 7.28 -2.07
N ILE A 21 8.74 5.99 -2.40
CA ILE A 21 9.56 4.92 -1.81
C ILE A 21 11.04 5.12 -2.17
N ASN A 22 11.36 5.35 -3.44
CA ASN A 22 12.75 5.54 -3.89
C ASN A 22 13.40 6.79 -3.29
N ASN A 23 12.61 7.81 -2.94
CA ASN A 23 13.09 9.02 -2.26
C ASN A 23 13.12 8.89 -0.73
N ASN A 24 12.74 7.74 -0.16
CA ASN A 24 12.70 7.54 1.28
C ASN A 24 13.90 6.69 1.75
N PRO A 25 14.78 7.22 2.63
CA PRO A 25 16.01 6.54 3.02
C PRO A 25 15.80 5.24 3.80
N ILE A 26 14.62 5.05 4.41
CA ILE A 26 14.26 3.86 5.18
C ILE A 26 13.41 2.86 4.40
N ALA A 27 13.13 3.11 3.13
CA ALA A 27 12.32 2.22 2.29
C ALA A 27 13.13 1.66 1.12
N ASN A 28 12.76 0.48 0.65
CA ASN A 28 13.36 -0.18 -0.49
C ASN A 28 12.28 -0.85 -1.35
N LEU A 29 12.17 -0.48 -2.62
CA LEU A 29 11.23 -1.11 -3.54
C LEU A 29 11.87 -2.35 -4.17
N VAL A 30 11.40 -3.54 -3.80
CA VAL A 30 11.99 -4.81 -4.25
C VAL A 30 11.22 -5.38 -5.43
N PHE A 31 9.89 -5.44 -5.33
CA PHE A 31 9.05 -6.07 -6.34
C PHE A 31 7.92 -5.18 -6.85
N ILE A 32 7.53 -5.43 -8.09
CA ILE A 32 6.28 -4.98 -8.70
C ILE A 32 5.51 -6.21 -9.21
N TYR A 33 4.20 -6.19 -9.04
CA TYR A 33 3.26 -7.07 -9.73
C TYR A 33 2.20 -6.24 -10.44
N ASP A 34 1.88 -6.62 -11.68
CA ASP A 34 0.68 -6.19 -12.39
C ASP A 34 0.18 -7.36 -13.25
N LEU A 35 -1.12 -7.41 -13.56
CA LEU A 35 -1.68 -8.40 -14.49
C LEU A 35 -1.18 -8.17 -15.91
N ASP A 36 -0.93 -6.91 -16.29
CA ASP A 36 -0.29 -6.58 -17.56
C ASP A 36 1.23 -6.67 -17.42
N GLU A 37 1.83 -7.73 -17.96
CA GLU A 37 3.28 -7.95 -17.94
C GLU A 37 4.06 -6.79 -18.54
N THR A 38 3.51 -6.13 -19.57
CA THR A 38 4.19 -5.02 -20.25
C THR A 38 4.30 -3.83 -19.29
N SER A 39 3.20 -3.46 -18.63
CA SER A 39 3.19 -2.43 -17.59
C SER A 39 4.12 -2.79 -16.43
N ALA A 40 4.13 -4.04 -15.96
CA ALA A 40 5.02 -4.49 -14.90
C ALA A 40 6.50 -4.35 -15.29
N LYS A 41 6.90 -4.80 -16.50
CA LYS A 41 8.28 -4.70 -16.99
C LYS A 41 8.73 -3.24 -17.17
N ASN A 42 7.87 -2.39 -17.73
CA ASN A 42 8.16 -0.96 -17.87
C ASN A 42 8.33 -0.27 -16.53
N PHE A 43 7.47 -0.61 -15.55
CA PHE A 43 7.55 -0.09 -14.20
C PHE A 43 8.84 -0.54 -13.49
N ALA A 44 9.17 -1.83 -13.60
CA ALA A 44 10.40 -2.41 -13.03
C ALA A 44 11.65 -1.68 -13.55
N SER A 45 11.70 -1.42 -14.86
CA SER A 45 12.77 -0.64 -15.48
C SER A 45 12.80 0.82 -14.99
N GLU A 46 11.65 1.51 -14.92
CA GLU A 46 11.56 2.91 -14.48
C GLU A 46 12.00 3.11 -13.03
N PHE A 47 11.70 2.16 -12.13
CA PHE A 47 11.89 2.30 -10.69
C PHE A 47 12.98 1.42 -10.09
N ASN A 48 13.73 0.69 -10.93
CA ASN A 48 14.82 -0.21 -10.52
C ASN A 48 14.37 -1.27 -9.49
N CYS A 49 13.30 -1.99 -9.81
CA CYS A 49 12.80 -3.12 -9.03
C CYS A 49 12.56 -4.34 -9.93
N MET A 50 12.17 -5.48 -9.36
CA MET A 50 11.96 -6.72 -10.11
C MET A 50 10.48 -7.03 -10.32
N VAL A 51 10.13 -7.58 -11.48
CA VAL A 51 8.79 -8.15 -11.68
C VAL A 51 8.70 -9.46 -10.90
N SER A 52 7.59 -9.66 -10.18
CA SER A 52 7.31 -10.92 -9.45
C SER A 52 5.81 -11.21 -9.51
N ASN A 53 5.37 -12.31 -8.90
CA ASN A 53 3.97 -12.70 -8.77
C ASN A 53 3.50 -12.68 -7.32
N ILE A 54 2.17 -12.67 -7.12
CA ILE A 54 1.55 -12.57 -5.79
C ILE A 54 2.05 -13.65 -4.83
N ASP A 55 2.12 -14.92 -5.26
CA ASP A 55 2.55 -16.03 -4.39
C ASP A 55 4.02 -15.92 -3.98
N SER A 56 4.88 -15.49 -4.91
CA SER A 56 6.30 -15.28 -4.61
C SER A 56 6.48 -14.14 -3.62
N ILE A 57 5.81 -12.99 -3.85
CA ILE A 57 5.85 -11.84 -2.92
C ILE A 57 5.29 -12.22 -1.54
N LYS A 58 4.20 -12.99 -1.51
CA LYS A 58 3.55 -13.45 -0.28
C LYS A 58 4.50 -14.32 0.55
N ASN A 59 5.21 -15.24 -0.08
CA ASN A 59 6.04 -16.23 0.60
C ASN A 59 7.49 -15.77 0.84
N ASP A 60 7.93 -14.69 0.22
CA ASP A 60 9.28 -14.17 0.41
C ASP A 60 9.44 -13.50 1.78
N SER A 61 10.22 -14.12 2.67
CA SER A 61 10.52 -13.62 4.01
C SER A 61 11.25 -12.26 4.03
N GLN A 62 11.87 -11.84 2.92
CA GLN A 62 12.57 -10.56 2.83
C GLN A 62 11.63 -9.39 2.56
N ILE A 63 10.37 -9.62 2.19
CA ILE A 63 9.37 -8.57 1.97
C ILE A 63 8.63 -8.28 3.26
N ASP A 64 8.72 -7.04 3.74
CA ASP A 64 8.11 -6.60 5.00
C ASP A 64 6.66 -6.14 4.80
N ALA A 65 6.40 -5.42 3.70
CA ALA A 65 5.08 -4.85 3.44
C ALA A 65 4.73 -4.79 1.95
N VAL A 66 3.43 -4.68 1.67
CA VAL A 66 2.88 -4.47 0.33
C VAL A 66 2.14 -3.14 0.23
N VAL A 67 2.22 -2.52 -0.95
CA VAL A 67 1.50 -1.31 -1.32
C VAL A 67 0.53 -1.67 -2.43
N ILE A 68 -0.75 -1.85 -2.07
CA ILE A 68 -1.82 -2.26 -2.96
C ILE A 68 -2.37 -1.03 -3.68
N CYS A 69 -2.12 -0.97 -4.98
CA CYS A 69 -2.48 0.10 -5.91
C CYS A 69 -3.30 -0.42 -7.12
N SER A 70 -3.80 -1.65 -7.00
CA SER A 70 -4.60 -2.34 -8.01
C SER A 70 -6.04 -1.77 -8.08
N PRO A 71 -6.89 -2.23 -9.02
CA PRO A 71 -8.30 -1.86 -9.06
C PRO A 71 -9.05 -2.21 -7.76
N THR A 72 -10.01 -1.36 -7.37
CA THR A 72 -10.76 -1.43 -6.11
C THR A 72 -11.34 -2.81 -5.80
N ASP A 73 -11.92 -3.48 -6.79
CA ASP A 73 -12.57 -4.79 -6.66
C ASP A 73 -11.60 -5.91 -6.27
N THR A 74 -10.29 -5.72 -6.43
CA THR A 74 -9.25 -6.66 -6.04
C THR A 74 -8.71 -6.44 -4.63
N HIS A 75 -8.96 -5.29 -4.02
CA HIS A 75 -8.29 -4.86 -2.77
C HIS A 75 -8.50 -5.84 -1.63
N ILE A 76 -9.75 -6.21 -1.33
CA ILE A 76 -10.05 -7.10 -0.19
C ILE A 76 -9.41 -8.48 -0.37
N GLN A 77 -9.43 -9.02 -1.59
CA GLN A 77 -8.78 -10.31 -1.86
C GLN A 77 -7.27 -10.23 -1.59
N LEU A 78 -6.60 -9.20 -2.12
CA LEU A 78 -5.16 -9.00 -1.92
C LEU A 78 -4.83 -8.76 -0.45
N ILE A 79 -5.67 -7.99 0.27
CA ILE A 79 -5.53 -7.78 1.70
C ILE A 79 -5.57 -9.11 2.44
N ASN A 80 -6.55 -9.97 2.17
CA ASN A 80 -6.66 -11.27 2.82
C ASN A 80 -5.42 -12.14 2.54
N ILE A 81 -4.92 -12.15 1.31
CA ILE A 81 -3.72 -12.89 0.91
C ILE A 81 -2.51 -12.43 1.73
N PHE A 82 -2.19 -11.14 1.72
CA PHE A 82 -0.98 -10.62 2.38
C PHE A 82 -1.10 -10.57 3.91
N SER A 83 -2.32 -10.37 4.43
CA SER A 83 -2.64 -10.43 5.86
C SER A 83 -2.40 -11.84 6.42
N SER A 84 -2.80 -12.87 5.68
CA SER A 84 -2.53 -14.27 6.05
C SER A 84 -1.04 -14.59 6.11
N ALA A 85 -0.24 -13.93 5.25
CA ALA A 85 1.21 -14.05 5.21
C ALA A 85 1.95 -13.10 6.16
N LYS A 86 1.22 -12.44 7.07
CA LYS A 86 1.76 -11.53 8.09
C LYS A 86 2.58 -10.35 7.53
N LYS A 87 2.29 -9.93 6.28
CA LYS A 87 2.87 -8.72 5.70
C LYS A 87 2.14 -7.49 6.22
N ALA A 88 2.86 -6.40 6.43
CA ALA A 88 2.22 -5.10 6.62
C ALA A 88 1.58 -4.63 5.29
N ILE A 89 0.50 -3.86 5.36
CA ILE A 89 -0.30 -3.50 4.19
C ILE A 89 -0.60 -2.01 4.17
N PHE A 90 -0.21 -1.35 3.08
CA PHE A 90 -0.80 -0.09 2.65
C PHE A 90 -1.75 -0.39 1.48
N CYS A 91 -2.99 0.09 1.54
CA CYS A 91 -3.96 -0.08 0.46
C CYS A 91 -4.52 1.26 0.00
N GLU A 92 -4.53 1.50 -1.30
CA GLU A 92 -5.21 2.65 -1.88
C GLU A 92 -6.72 2.61 -1.63
N LYS A 93 -7.34 3.78 -1.76
CA LYS A 93 -8.78 3.97 -1.58
C LYS A 93 -9.52 3.93 -2.94
N PRO A 94 -10.84 3.64 -2.95
CA PRO A 94 -11.62 3.09 -1.84
C PRO A 94 -11.28 1.61 -1.58
N LEU A 95 -11.50 1.12 -0.36
CA LEU A 95 -11.24 -0.27 -0.01
C LEU A 95 -12.19 -1.25 -0.71
N ASP A 96 -13.47 -0.87 -0.77
CA ASP A 96 -14.55 -1.51 -1.52
C ASP A 96 -15.68 -0.47 -1.59
N LEU A 97 -16.65 -0.67 -2.48
CA LEU A 97 -17.86 0.15 -2.56
C LEU A 97 -18.97 -0.37 -1.62
N ASP A 98 -18.84 -1.61 -1.13
CA ASP A 98 -19.75 -2.24 -0.17
C ASP A 98 -19.22 -2.18 1.26
N ILE A 99 -19.93 -1.45 2.13
CA ILE A 99 -19.57 -1.30 3.53
C ILE A 99 -19.60 -2.61 4.32
N ALA A 100 -20.42 -3.59 3.93
CA ALA A 100 -20.47 -4.90 4.58
C ALA A 100 -19.17 -5.67 4.33
N LYS A 101 -18.66 -5.65 3.09
CA LYS A 101 -17.37 -6.24 2.74
C LYS A 101 -16.23 -5.55 3.47
N VAL A 102 -16.23 -4.22 3.56
CA VAL A 102 -15.25 -3.45 4.35
C VAL A 102 -15.27 -3.89 5.83
N LYS A 103 -16.44 -4.00 6.45
CA LYS A 103 -16.56 -4.45 7.85
C LYS A 103 -16.02 -5.86 8.07
N ASN A 104 -16.23 -6.77 7.11
CA ASN A 104 -15.67 -8.12 7.19
C ASN A 104 -14.15 -8.13 7.02
N CYS A 105 -13.61 -7.37 6.06
CA CYS A 105 -12.17 -7.20 5.89
C CYS A 105 -11.49 -6.67 7.17
N LEU A 106 -12.13 -5.72 7.87
CA LEU A 106 -11.63 -5.23 9.16
C LEU A 106 -11.54 -6.31 10.25
N LYS A 107 -12.42 -7.32 10.25
CA LYS A 107 -12.32 -8.45 11.19
C LYS A 107 -11.06 -9.26 10.92
N VAL A 108 -10.82 -9.62 9.65
CA VAL A 108 -9.63 -10.36 9.21
C VAL A 108 -8.35 -9.62 9.59
N LEU A 109 -8.27 -8.31 9.34
CA LEU A 109 -7.12 -7.49 9.71
C LEU A 109 -6.85 -7.51 11.23
N LYS A 110 -7.92 -7.45 12.05
CA LYS A 110 -7.81 -7.50 13.51
C LYS A 110 -7.38 -8.89 14.01
N GLU A 111 -8.01 -9.94 13.51
CA GLU A 111 -7.71 -11.34 13.86
C GLU A 111 -6.25 -11.68 13.53
N ASN A 112 -5.77 -11.25 12.37
CA ASN A 112 -4.40 -11.48 11.95
C ASN A 112 -3.37 -10.55 12.61
N LYS A 113 -3.83 -9.51 13.33
CA LYS A 113 -3.02 -8.42 13.91
C LYS A 113 -2.17 -7.74 12.83
N THR A 114 -2.75 -7.53 11.66
CA THR A 114 -2.05 -7.01 10.49
C THR A 114 -1.84 -5.51 10.59
N PRO A 115 -0.60 -5.00 10.53
CA PRO A 115 -0.35 -3.57 10.39
C PRO A 115 -0.96 -3.08 9.07
N PHE A 116 -1.93 -2.19 9.16
CA PHE A 116 -2.72 -1.76 8.01
C PHE A 116 -2.88 -0.25 7.96
N MET A 117 -2.68 0.33 6.77
CA MET A 117 -2.94 1.73 6.48
C MET A 117 -3.72 1.85 5.17
N ILE A 118 -4.71 2.73 5.17
CA ILE A 118 -5.47 3.08 3.95
C ILE A 118 -5.01 4.44 3.40
N GLY A 119 -5.01 4.57 2.08
CA GLY A 119 -4.51 5.71 1.30
C GLY A 119 -5.30 7.01 1.39
N PHE A 120 -5.70 7.44 2.59
CA PHE A 120 -6.22 8.80 2.82
C PHE A 120 -5.08 9.83 2.98
N ASN A 121 -4.25 9.94 1.93
CA ASN A 121 -2.98 10.69 1.95
C ASN A 121 -3.13 12.18 2.29
N ARG A 122 -4.26 12.84 1.93
CA ARG A 122 -4.49 14.26 2.26
C ARG A 122 -4.48 14.58 3.75
N ARG A 123 -4.65 13.56 4.63
CA ARG A 123 -4.47 13.73 6.09
C ARG A 123 -3.03 14.06 6.50
N PHE A 124 -2.08 13.84 5.59
CA PHE A 124 -0.65 14.09 5.79
C PHE A 124 -0.13 15.32 5.04
N ASP A 125 -0.99 15.99 4.29
CA ASP A 125 -0.65 17.24 3.65
C ASP A 125 -0.38 18.32 4.72
N PRO A 126 0.72 19.10 4.61
CA PRO A 126 1.11 20.07 5.63
C PRO A 126 0.02 21.10 5.96
N HIS A 127 -0.80 21.51 4.98
CA HIS A 127 -1.86 22.48 5.22
C HIS A 127 -3.00 21.87 6.05
N PHE A 128 -3.38 20.62 5.75
CA PHE A 128 -4.38 19.90 6.55
C PHE A 128 -3.86 19.57 7.95
N GLN A 129 -2.58 19.21 8.08
CA GLN A 129 -1.96 19.00 9.39
C GLN A 129 -1.89 20.29 10.21
N SER A 130 -1.51 21.41 9.58
CA SER A 130 -1.47 22.72 10.24
C SER A 130 -2.85 23.10 10.78
N LEU A 131 -3.89 22.98 9.96
CA LEU A 131 -5.26 23.26 10.40
C LEU A 131 -5.68 22.39 11.58
N LYS A 132 -5.37 21.09 11.52
CA LYS A 132 -5.65 20.15 12.62
C LYS A 132 -4.89 20.52 13.90
N ASN A 133 -3.67 21.00 13.78
CA ASN A 133 -2.85 21.41 14.92
C ASN A 133 -3.39 22.69 15.55
N SER A 134 -3.72 23.72 14.76
CA SER A 134 -4.34 24.95 15.25
C SER A 134 -5.66 24.69 15.98
N LEU A 135 -6.50 23.79 15.45
CA LEU A 135 -7.72 23.36 16.15
C LEU A 135 -7.41 22.69 17.50
N LYS A 136 -6.43 21.77 17.54
CA LYS A 136 -6.03 21.08 18.78
C LYS A 136 -5.42 22.03 19.82
N GLN A 137 -4.81 23.11 19.37
CA GLN A 137 -4.18 24.12 20.22
C GLN A 137 -5.18 25.20 20.68
N GLY A 138 -6.42 25.18 20.18
CA GLY A 138 -7.45 26.16 20.53
C GLY A 138 -7.24 27.52 19.87
N GLU A 139 -6.39 27.63 18.84
CA GLU A 139 -6.10 28.89 18.15
C GLU A 139 -7.31 29.41 17.35
N ILE A 140 -8.22 28.51 16.98
CA ILE A 140 -9.36 28.79 16.09
C ILE A 140 -10.70 28.33 16.68
N GLY A 141 -10.80 28.24 18.02
CA GLY A 141 -11.99 27.82 18.76
C GLY A 141 -11.81 26.51 19.51
#